data_AF-A0A2E0BUK9-F1
#
_entry.id   AF-A0A2E0BUK9-F1
#
_cell.length_a   1.000
_cell.length_b   1.000
_cell.length_c   1.000
_cell.angle_alpha   90.00
_cell.angle_beta   90.00
_cell.angle_gamma   90.00
#
_symmetry.space_group_name_H-M   'P 1'
#
loop_
_entity.id
_entity.type
_entity.pdbx_description
1 polymer ?
#
loop_
_entity_poly.entity_id
_entity_poly.type
_entity_poly.pdbx_seq_one_letter_code
_entity_poly.pdbx_strand_id
1 'polypeptide(L)' 'MFQETRSRSTQKSITWRLIAFSNSWMILALGLTELPFWNAVIMNVTGMIMFYFHERVWNRVRSGRNVN' A
#
# COMPACT_ATOMS: atom_id res chain seq x y z
N MET A 1 4.43 22.83 1.71
CA MET A 1 3.27 22.05 1.22
C MET A 1 3.71 21.36 -0.06
N PHE A 2 3.87 20.04 -0.05
CA PHE A 2 4.30 19.30 -1.26
C PHE A 2 3.22 19.43 -2.33
N GLN A 3 3.55 19.99 -3.50
CA GLN A 3 2.64 19.99 -4.64
C GLN A 3 2.55 18.57 -5.20
N GLU A 4 1.45 17.86 -4.91
CA GLU A 4 1.17 16.59 -5.56
C GLU A 4 0.66 16.83 -6.98
N THR A 5 1.46 16.46 -7.98
CA THR A 5 0.99 16.42 -9.37
C THR A 5 -0.03 15.30 -9.53
N ARG A 6 -1.07 15.49 -10.37
CA ARG A 6 -2.06 14.43 -10.66
C ARG A 6 -1.40 13.09 -11.05
N SER A 7 -0.31 13.15 -11.82
CA SER A 7 0.47 11.97 -12.22
C SER A 7 1.03 11.19 -11.02
N ARG A 8 1.56 11.88 -10.00
CA ARG A 8 2.10 11.24 -8.79
C ARG A 8 1.00 10.56 -7.97
N SER A 9 -0.16 11.19 -7.84
CA SER A 9 -1.31 10.62 -7.14
C SER A 9 -1.81 9.34 -7.83
N THR A 10 -1.89 9.34 -9.16
CA THR A 10 -2.25 8.13 -9.94
C THR A 10 -1.23 7.01 -9.76
N GLN A 11 0.06 7.31 -9.82
CA GLN A 11 1.13 6.32 -9.61
C GLN A 11 1.11 5.74 -8.19
N LYS A 12 0.90 6.58 -7.17
CA LYS A 12 0.70 6.14 -5.78
C LYS A 12 -0.48 5.19 -5.64
N SER A 13 -1.61 5.52 -6.28
CA SER A 13 -2.81 4.68 -6.26
C SER A 13 -2.56 3.32 -6.90
N ILE A 14 -1.96 3.28 -8.10
CA ILE A 14 -1.65 2.03 -8.79
C ILE A 14 -0.69 1.16 -7.96
N THR A 15 0.41 1.75 -7.47
CA THR A 15 1.39 1.02 -6.65
C THR A 15 0.77 0.49 -5.37
N TRP A 16 -0.11 1.27 -4.72
CA TRP A 16 -0.82 0.82 -3.53
C TRP A 16 -1.79 -0.34 -3.82
N ARG A 17 -2.52 -0.29 -4.94
CA ARG A 17 -3.45 -1.36 -5.32
C ARG A 17 -2.74 -2.69 -5.56
N LEU A 18 -1.57 -2.68 -6.18
CA LEU A 18 -0.76 -3.88 -6.39
C LEU A 18 -0.30 -4.49 -5.06
N ILE A 19 0.23 -3.66 -4.14
CA ILE A 19 0.69 -4.12 -2.83
C ILE A 19 -0.46 -4.68 -2.00
N ALA A 20 -1.59 -3.95 -1.92
CA ALA A 20 -2.75 -4.38 -1.15
C ALA A 20 -3.39 -5.66 -1.70
N PHE A 21 -3.43 -5.81 -3.03
CA PHE A 21 -3.86 -7.04 -3.68
C PHE A 21 -2.94 -8.21 -3.33
N SER A 22 -1.62 -8.04 -3.47
CA SER A 22 -0.64 -9.08 -3.12
C SER A 22 -0.73 -9.49 -1.65
N ASN A 23 -0.85 -8.52 -0.72
CA ASN A 23 -1.03 -8.79 0.71
C ASN A 23 -2.26 -9.67 0.97
N SER A 24 -3.39 -9.25 0.39
CA SER A 24 -4.68 -9.93 0.56
C SER A 24 -4.63 -11.35 0.00
N TRP A 25 -4.08 -11.50 -1.20
CA TRP A 25 -3.92 -12.79 -1.84
C TRP A 25 -2.99 -13.72 -1.05
N MET A 26 -1.86 -13.22 -0.55
CA MET A 26 -0.94 -14.01 0.27
C MET A 26 -1.59 -14.52 1.56
N ILE A 27 -2.33 -13.66 2.29
CA ILE A 27 -2.97 -14.06 3.55
C ILE A 27 -3.97 -15.20 3.30
N LEU A 28 -4.78 -15.07 2.25
CA LEU A 28 -5.76 -16.07 1.87
C LEU A 28 -5.11 -17.36 1.35
N ALA A 29 -4.03 -17.25 0.56
CA ALA A 29 -3.32 -18.40 0.01
C ALA A 29 -2.55 -19.20 1.08
N LEU A 30 -2.08 -18.54 2.14
CA LEU A 30 -1.38 -19.21 3.25
C LEU A 30 -2.33 -19.96 4.19
N GLY A 31 -3.63 -19.69 4.13
CA GLY A 31 -4.62 -20.40 4.95
C GLY A 31 -4.34 -20.31 6.46
N LEU A 32 -3.88 -19.14 6.95
CA LEU A 32 -3.44 -18.96 8.34
C LEU A 32 -4.55 -19.25 9.36
N THR A 33 -5.80 -19.08 8.97
CA THR A 33 -6.98 -19.31 9.80
C THR A 33 -8.20 -19.61 8.93
N GLU A 34 -9.07 -20.48 9.44
CA GLU A 34 -10.35 -20.85 8.82
C GLU A 34 -11.44 -19.78 9.04
N LEU A 35 -11.24 -18.88 10.00
CA LEU A 35 -12.25 -17.88 10.36
C LEU A 35 -12.08 -16.59 9.52
N PRO A 36 -13.11 -16.18 8.75
CA PRO A 36 -13.02 -14.99 7.90
C PRO A 36 -12.70 -13.71 8.68
N PHE A 37 -13.18 -13.59 9.92
CA PHE A 37 -12.91 -12.45 10.78
C PHE A 37 -11.41 -12.28 11.05
N TRP A 38 -10.72 -13.36 11.40
CA TRP A 38 -9.28 -13.29 11.69
C TRP A 38 -8.47 -13.03 10.43
N ASN A 39 -8.85 -13.59 9.28
CA ASN A 39 -8.24 -13.23 8.00
C ASN A 39 -8.35 -11.73 7.73
N ALA A 40 -9.53 -11.13 7.92
CA ALA A 40 -9.74 -9.70 7.75
C ALA A 40 -8.88 -8.86 8.72
N VAL A 41 -8.77 -9.27 10.00
CA VAL A 41 -7.92 -8.60 10.98
C VAL A 41 -6.46 -8.63 10.54
N ILE A 42 -5.93 -9.81 10.18
CA ILE A 42 -4.53 -9.96 9.78
C ILE A 42 -4.25 -9.14 8.51
N MET A 43 -5.13 -9.21 7.50
CA MET A 43 -5.00 -8.42 6.26
C MET A 43 -4.91 -6.92 6.52
N ASN A 44 -5.71 -6.40 7.46
CA ASN A 44 -5.69 -4.98 7.81
C ASN A 44 -4.43 -4.60 8.58
N VAL A 45 -4.01 -5.43 9.55
CA VAL A 45 -2.79 -5.18 10.34
C VAL A 45 -1.55 -5.20 9.43
N THR A 46 -1.39 -6.21 8.58
CA THR A 46 -0.27 -6.27 7.64
C THR A 46 -0.37 -5.16 6.59
N GLY A 47 -1.59 -4.86 6.13
CA GLY A 47 -1.87 -3.76 5.22
C GLY A 47 -1.44 -2.41 5.77
N MET A 48 -1.69 -2.12 7.06
CA MET A 48 -1.22 -0.89 7.70
C MET A 48 0.30 -0.77 7.71
N ILE A 49 1.00 -1.88 8.01
CA ILE A 49 2.47 -1.92 8.00
C ILE A 49 2.98 -1.66 6.57
N MET A 50 2.44 -2.36 5.57
CA MET A 50 2.82 -2.17 4.17
C MET A 50 2.52 -0.76 3.67
N PHE A 51 1.39 -0.18 4.06
CA PHE A 51 1.02 1.19 3.74
C PHE A 51 2.03 2.19 4.29
N TYR A 52 2.43 2.04 5.56
CA TYR A 52 3.45 2.88 6.16
C TYR A 52 4.76 2.86 5.36
N PHE A 53 5.23 1.67 4.98
CA PHE A 53 6.43 1.54 4.16
C PHE A 53 6.25 2.11 2.75
N HIS A 54 5.10 1.87 2.11
CA HIS A 54 4.76 2.43 0.80
C HIS A 54 4.86 3.96 0.81
N GLU A 55 4.25 4.63 1.79
CA GLU A 55 4.34 6.08 1.92
C GLU A 55 5.77 6.54 2.27
N ARG A 56 6.52 5.78 3.07
CA ARG A 56 7.92 6.10 3.37
C ARG A 56 8.82 6.02 2.14
N VAL A 57 8.60 5.03 1.28
CA VAL A 57 9.29 4.89 -0.02
C VAL A 57 8.90 6.06 -0.94
N TRP A 58 7.61 6.37 -1.06
CA TRP A 58 7.14 7.50 -1.85
C TRP A 58 7.63 8.87 -1.36
N ASN A 59 7.92 8.99 -0.07
CA ASN A 59 8.57 10.16 0.51
C ASN A 59 10.05 10.28 0.15
N ARG A 60 10.73 9.20 -0.25
CA ARG A 60 12.12 9.23 -0.75
C ARG A 60 12.18 9.45 -2.25
N VAL A 61 11.17 9.02 -3.01
CA VAL A 61 11.10 9.20 -4.47
C VAL A 61 10.97 10.69 -4.81
N ARG A 62 11.93 11.22 -5.58
CA ARG A 62 11.95 12.60 -6.10
C ARG A 62 11.08 12.80 -7.35
N SER A 63 10.67 11.73 -8.02
CA SER A 63 9.84 11.79 -9.23
C SER A 63 8.50 12.49 -8.95
N GLY A 64 8.16 13.49 -9.77
CA GLY A 64 6.95 14.31 -9.61
C GLY A 64 7.02 15.37 -8.50
N ARG A 65 8.21 15.66 -7.94
CA ARG A 65 8.42 16.88 -7.15
C ARG A 65 8.77 18.01 -8.11
N ASN A 66 7.78 18.83 -8.45
CA ASN A 66 8.07 20.14 -9.03
C ASN A 66 8.71 20.98 -7.91
N VAL A 67 10.04 21.03 -7.91
CA VAL A 67 10.80 22.07 -7.21
C VAL A 67 10.78 23.24 -8.17
N ASN A 68 9.93 24.22 -7.92
CA ASN A 68 10.19 25.57 -8.42
C ASN A 68 11.36 26.16 -7.63
#